data_AF-A0A0N5BDB1-F1
#
_entry.id   AF-A0A0N5BDB1-F1
#
_cell.length_a   1.000
_cell.length_b   1.000
_cell.length_c   1.000
_cell.angle_alpha   90.00
_cell.angle_beta   90.00
_cell.angle_gamma   90.00
#
_symmetry.space_group_name_H-M   'P 1'
#
loop_
_entity.id
_entity.type
_entity.pdbx_description
1 polymer ?
#
loop_
_entity_poly.entity_id
_entity_poly.type
_entity_poly.pdbx_seq_one_letter_code
_entity_poly.pdbx_strand_id
1 'polypeptide(L)'
;MQYSILHNVSAHSGYDYSSIAHFANSYGSISNKPTFSLTWLSDRRVKLTGQEIRPTFLDLEWLYEAYCKNKFKPTVKCEKGFPKSDGSKKCECPTGYTGRSCKELQYYGDPKCPFQFKRARESSTKQQLNFNGNTKCTVEITAPEGKRIRIHVETINCTSNNPCFEDDCLQIKYRPSMTNTDLCLCGTLQNTSLWTLGNKALIQYRGKRRDDYAYMSFWSD
;
A
#
# COMPACT_ATOMS: atom_id res chain seq x y z
N MET A 1 -25.96 22.85 10.00
CA MET A 1 -25.42 22.30 8.73
C MET A 1 -25.99 20.91 8.54
N GLN A 2 -26.90 20.76 7.58
CA GLN A 2 -27.42 19.44 7.20
C GLN A 2 -26.44 18.87 6.19
N TYR A 3 -25.58 17.95 6.61
CA TYR A 3 -24.75 17.21 5.67
C TYR A 3 -25.67 16.38 4.78
N SER A 4 -25.56 16.53 3.47
CA SER A 4 -26.26 15.68 2.51
C SER A 4 -25.78 14.23 2.72
N ILE A 5 -26.70 13.35 3.09
CA ILE A 5 -26.42 11.91 3.13
C ILE A 5 -26.25 11.43 1.69
N LEU A 6 -25.06 10.93 1.36
CA LEU A 6 -24.82 10.28 0.08
C LEU A 6 -25.26 8.82 0.18
N HIS A 7 -26.44 8.52 -0.36
CA HIS A 7 -26.90 7.14 -0.52
C HIS A 7 -26.17 6.47 -1.70
N ASN A 8 -25.67 5.24 -1.49
CA ASN A 8 -25.18 4.33 -2.54
C ASN A 8 -23.89 4.71 -3.29
N VAL A 9 -22.88 5.29 -2.62
CA VAL A 9 -21.52 5.36 -3.19
C VAL A 9 -20.79 4.06 -2.88
N SER A 10 -20.78 3.13 -3.82
CA SER A 10 -20.05 1.87 -3.69
C SER A 10 -18.55 2.06 -3.92
N ALA A 11 -17.76 1.93 -2.87
CA ALA A 11 -16.32 1.67 -3.00
C ALA A 11 -16.14 0.18 -3.29
N HIS A 12 -15.69 -0.16 -4.50
CA HIS A 12 -15.44 -1.55 -4.91
C HIS A 12 -14.10 -2.10 -4.37
N SER A 13 -13.49 -1.38 -3.43
CA SER A 13 -12.24 -1.70 -2.77
C SER A 13 -12.50 -2.12 -1.32
N GLY A 14 -11.64 -2.99 -0.77
CA GLY A 14 -11.71 -3.31 0.66
C GLY A 14 -11.42 -2.09 1.53
N TYR A 15 -11.76 -2.18 2.82
CA TYR A 15 -11.53 -1.12 3.80
C TYR A 15 -10.05 -0.75 3.93
N ASP A 16 -9.74 0.55 3.95
CA ASP A 16 -8.39 1.08 4.15
C ASP A 16 -8.20 1.56 5.58
N TYR A 17 -7.43 0.81 6.37
CA TYR A 17 -7.14 1.15 7.77
C TYR A 17 -6.20 2.35 7.93
N SER A 18 -5.58 2.80 6.83
CA SER A 18 -4.80 4.03 6.80
C SER A 18 -5.59 5.22 6.23
N SER A 19 -6.90 5.07 5.95
CA SER A 19 -7.76 6.19 5.59
C SER A 19 -7.60 7.34 6.59
N ILE A 20 -7.61 8.58 6.10
CA ILE A 20 -7.59 9.78 6.97
C ILE A 20 -8.83 9.85 7.87
N ALA A 21 -9.91 9.16 7.49
CA ALA A 21 -11.13 9.04 8.27
C ALA A 21 -11.09 7.86 9.27
N HIS A 22 -10.06 7.03 9.26
CA HIS A 22 -9.90 5.93 10.21
C HIS A 22 -9.15 6.40 11.47
N PHE A 23 -9.82 6.31 12.62
CA PHE A 23 -9.31 6.77 13.89
C PHE A 23 -8.13 5.92 14.39
N ALA A 24 -7.27 6.54 15.23
CA ALA A 24 -6.17 5.84 15.88
C ALA A 24 -6.68 4.72 16.79
N ASN A 25 -5.89 3.66 16.97
CA ASN A 25 -6.25 2.55 17.84
C ASN A 25 -6.41 2.90 19.32
N SER A 26 -5.98 4.08 19.76
CA SER A 26 -6.18 4.62 21.11
C SER A 26 -7.39 5.56 21.23
N TYR A 27 -8.14 5.79 20.15
CA TYR A 27 -9.27 6.72 20.17
C TYR A 27 -10.30 6.32 21.25
N GLY A 28 -10.69 7.29 22.07
CA GLY A 28 -11.58 7.10 23.21
C GLY A 28 -10.94 6.46 24.45
N SER A 29 -9.63 6.18 24.45
CA SER A 29 -8.95 5.61 25.61
C SER A 29 -8.69 6.64 26.71
N ILE A 30 -8.97 6.27 27.96
CA ILE A 30 -8.64 7.05 29.17
C ILE A 30 -7.14 6.94 29.53
N SER A 31 -6.46 5.87 29.12
CA SER A 31 -5.06 5.57 29.51
C SER A 31 -4.10 5.37 28.33
N ASN A 32 -4.43 5.94 27.16
CA ASN A 32 -3.72 5.71 25.88
C ASN A 32 -3.49 4.22 25.51
N LYS A 33 -4.29 3.30 26.05
CA LYS A 33 -4.27 1.89 25.66
C LYS A 33 -5.05 1.69 24.36
N PRO A 34 -4.69 0.70 23.52
CA PRO A 34 -5.49 0.35 22.36
C PRO A 34 -6.93 -0.02 22.76
N THR A 35 -7.91 0.61 22.14
CA THR A 35 -9.36 0.35 22.28
C THR A 35 -9.86 -0.66 21.26
N PHE A 36 -9.11 -0.89 20.18
CA PHE A 36 -9.34 -1.98 19.24
C PHE A 36 -8.02 -2.58 18.73
N SER A 37 -8.11 -3.73 18.06
CA SER A 37 -7.00 -4.35 17.35
C SER A 37 -7.45 -4.87 15.99
N LEU A 38 -6.53 -4.91 15.04
CA LEU A 38 -6.78 -5.44 13.70
C LEU A 38 -6.51 -6.96 13.74
N THR A 39 -7.56 -7.78 13.69
CA THR A 39 -7.45 -9.24 13.87
C THR A 39 -6.55 -9.94 12.85
N TRP A 40 -6.42 -9.38 11.64
CA TRP A 40 -5.54 -9.88 10.59
C TRP A 40 -4.07 -9.49 10.80
N LEU A 41 -3.79 -8.51 11.65
CA LEU A 41 -2.45 -8.11 12.07
C LEU A 41 -2.16 -8.65 13.47
N SER A 42 -1.55 -9.84 13.52
CA SER A 42 -1.08 -10.42 14.78
C SER A 42 0.09 -9.65 15.39
N ASP A 43 0.82 -8.89 14.58
CA ASP A 43 2.02 -8.16 15.00
C ASP A 43 1.68 -6.77 15.54
N ARG A 44 1.66 -6.65 16.88
CA ARG A 44 1.36 -5.41 17.61
C ARG A 44 2.37 -4.28 17.37
N ARG A 45 3.52 -4.56 16.75
CA ARG A 45 4.53 -3.55 16.42
C ARG A 45 4.16 -2.75 15.17
N VAL A 46 3.19 -3.25 14.37
CA VAL A 46 2.66 -2.54 13.20
C VAL A 46 1.76 -1.39 13.65
N LYS A 47 2.08 -0.17 13.20
CA LYS A 47 1.40 1.07 13.58
C LYS A 47 0.65 1.64 12.37
N LEU A 48 -0.51 1.08 11.99
CA LEU A 48 -1.15 1.38 10.70
C LEU A 48 -2.22 2.50 10.75
N THR A 49 -2.88 2.67 11.90
CA THR A 49 -4.15 3.41 12.03
C THR A 49 -3.96 4.82 12.61
N GLY A 50 -4.83 5.75 12.23
CA GLY A 50 -4.87 7.10 12.82
C GLY A 50 -3.89 8.08 12.20
N GLN A 51 -3.58 7.92 10.90
CA GLN A 51 -2.68 8.83 10.20
C GLN A 51 -3.46 10.07 9.79
N GLU A 52 -2.86 11.25 10.01
CA GLU A 52 -3.46 12.55 9.67
C GLU A 52 -2.61 13.30 8.63
N ILE A 53 -1.76 12.59 7.89
CA ILE A 53 -0.81 13.18 6.94
C ILE A 53 -1.55 13.67 5.69
N ARG A 54 -2.38 12.81 5.09
CA ARG A 54 -3.21 13.13 3.91
C ARG A 54 -4.25 12.03 3.64
N PRO A 55 -5.29 12.29 2.82
CA PRO A 55 -6.17 11.25 2.31
C PRO A 55 -5.39 10.13 1.60
N THR A 56 -5.84 8.90 1.78
CA THR A 56 -5.37 7.75 1.00
C THR A 56 -5.91 7.82 -0.42
N PHE A 57 -5.36 7.00 -1.30
CA PHE A 57 -5.88 6.87 -2.66
C PHE A 57 -7.38 6.53 -2.67
N LEU A 58 -7.84 5.67 -1.76
CA LEU A 58 -9.24 5.25 -1.69
C LEU A 58 -10.17 6.34 -1.15
N ASP A 59 -9.69 7.19 -0.24
CA ASP A 59 -10.45 8.37 0.19
C ASP A 59 -10.73 9.30 -1.00
N LEU A 60 -9.71 9.51 -1.86
CA LEU A 60 -9.83 10.32 -3.07
C LEU A 60 -10.69 9.65 -4.15
N GLU A 61 -10.56 8.33 -4.32
CA GLU A 61 -11.39 7.55 -5.26
C GLU A 61 -12.86 7.61 -4.87
N TRP A 62 -13.16 7.49 -3.58
CA TRP A 62 -14.52 7.63 -3.08
C TRP A 62 -15.09 9.03 -3.37
N LEU A 63 -14.31 10.09 -3.13
CA LEU A 63 -14.72 11.46 -3.47
C LEU A 63 -14.94 11.64 -4.98
N TYR A 64 -14.08 11.04 -5.80
CA TYR A 64 -14.24 11.07 -7.25
C TYR A 64 -15.54 10.39 -7.69
N GLU A 65 -15.82 9.20 -7.18
CA GLU A 65 -17.05 8.44 -7.49
C GLU A 65 -18.29 9.21 -7.04
N ALA A 66 -18.27 9.80 -5.85
CA ALA A 66 -19.39 10.55 -5.28
C ALA A 66 -19.69 11.84 -6.04
N TYR A 67 -18.66 12.61 -6.42
CA TYR A 67 -18.85 14.00 -6.84
C TYR A 67 -18.37 14.32 -8.26
N CYS A 68 -17.49 13.52 -8.85
CA CYS A 68 -16.75 13.89 -10.06
C CYS A 68 -17.13 13.04 -11.28
N LYS A 69 -17.28 11.73 -11.12
CA LYS A 69 -17.47 10.77 -12.21
C LYS A 69 -18.54 11.13 -13.23
N ASN A 70 -19.67 11.67 -12.77
CA ASN A 70 -20.81 12.04 -13.61
C ASN A 70 -20.79 13.51 -14.08
N LYS A 71 -19.82 14.31 -13.63
CA LYS A 71 -19.71 15.74 -13.99
C LYS A 71 -18.86 15.98 -15.24
N PHE A 72 -17.97 15.06 -15.58
CA PHE A 72 -17.12 15.17 -16.76
C PHE A 72 -16.96 13.84 -17.47
N LYS A 73 -16.76 13.89 -18.78
CA LYS A 73 -16.47 12.71 -19.59
C LYS A 73 -14.96 12.41 -19.53
N PRO A 74 -14.55 11.24 -19.02
CA PRO A 74 -13.14 10.85 -19.02
C PRO A 74 -12.54 10.86 -20.42
N THR A 75 -11.34 11.42 -20.57
CA THR A 75 -10.58 11.42 -21.84
C THR A 75 -9.42 10.42 -21.83
N VAL A 76 -9.28 9.65 -20.76
CA VAL A 76 -8.24 8.65 -20.55
C VAL A 76 -8.85 7.44 -19.86
N LYS A 77 -8.45 6.24 -20.29
CA LYS A 77 -8.75 5.00 -19.60
C LYS A 77 -7.62 4.72 -18.60
N CYS A 78 -7.98 4.56 -17.34
CA CYS A 78 -7.07 4.20 -16.27
C CYS A 78 -7.09 2.67 -16.10
N GLU A 79 -5.93 2.02 -16.10
CA GLU A 79 -5.86 0.60 -15.73
C GLU A 79 -5.97 0.41 -14.22
N LYS A 80 -5.49 1.42 -13.49
CA LYS A 80 -5.61 1.54 -12.04
C LYS A 80 -5.99 2.98 -11.72
N GLY A 81 -6.85 3.13 -10.72
CA GLY A 81 -7.35 4.42 -10.26
C GLY A 81 -8.31 5.11 -11.23
N PHE A 82 -8.38 6.43 -11.15
CA PHE A 82 -9.45 7.21 -11.78
C PHE A 82 -8.92 8.43 -12.56
N PRO A 83 -9.65 8.91 -13.59
CA PRO A 83 -9.27 10.10 -14.35
C PRO A 83 -9.21 11.35 -13.47
N LYS A 84 -8.18 12.19 -13.65
CA LYS A 84 -8.11 13.47 -12.94
C LYS A 84 -9.24 14.40 -13.38
N SER A 85 -9.81 15.14 -12.42
CA SER A 85 -10.89 16.10 -12.64
C SER A 85 -10.42 17.48 -13.11
N ASP A 86 -9.11 17.68 -13.23
CA ASP A 86 -8.48 18.96 -13.64
C ASP A 86 -8.40 19.15 -15.17
N GLY A 87 -9.04 18.26 -15.94
CA GLY A 87 -8.98 18.27 -17.41
C GLY A 87 -7.67 17.72 -17.99
N SER A 88 -6.71 17.32 -17.15
CA SER A 88 -5.53 16.62 -17.62
C SER A 88 -5.95 15.27 -18.20
N LYS A 89 -5.39 14.90 -19.35
CA LYS A 89 -5.63 13.59 -19.99
C LYS A 89 -4.88 12.46 -19.26
N LYS A 90 -4.83 12.49 -17.93
CA LYS A 90 -4.05 11.64 -17.02
C LYS A 90 -4.93 11.07 -15.90
N CYS A 91 -4.48 9.97 -15.34
CA CYS A 91 -5.11 9.35 -14.18
C CYS A 91 -4.47 9.82 -12.87
N GLU A 92 -5.26 9.82 -11.80
CA GLU A 92 -4.75 9.78 -10.44
C GLU A 92 -4.38 8.33 -10.13
N CYS A 93 -3.13 8.09 -9.76
CA CYS A 93 -2.60 6.75 -9.59
C CYS A 93 -2.45 6.39 -8.12
N PRO A 94 -2.78 5.15 -7.72
CA PRO A 94 -2.43 4.67 -6.40
C PRO A 94 -0.91 4.62 -6.23
N THR A 95 -0.46 4.75 -4.99
CA THR A 95 0.96 4.66 -4.60
C THR A 95 1.61 3.41 -5.20
N GLY A 96 2.82 3.56 -5.74
CA GLY A 96 3.51 2.50 -6.48
C GLY A 96 3.23 2.47 -7.98
N TYR A 97 2.22 3.19 -8.49
CA TYR A 97 1.93 3.31 -9.92
C TYR A 97 2.01 4.76 -10.43
N THR A 98 2.32 4.92 -11.71
CA THR A 98 2.49 6.21 -12.38
C THR A 98 2.17 6.13 -13.87
N GLY A 99 2.40 7.23 -14.57
CA GLY A 99 2.17 7.37 -16.01
C GLY A 99 0.74 7.80 -16.32
N ARG A 100 0.46 7.97 -17.61
CA ARG A 100 -0.82 8.53 -18.08
C ARG A 100 -2.03 7.68 -17.68
N SER A 101 -1.86 6.36 -17.63
CA SER A 101 -2.93 5.36 -17.39
C SER A 101 -2.69 4.50 -16.14
N CYS A 102 -1.71 4.85 -15.30
CA CYS A 102 -1.29 4.06 -14.13
C CYS A 102 -0.80 2.64 -14.45
N LYS A 103 -0.17 2.47 -15.62
CA LYS A 103 0.46 1.21 -16.06
C LYS A 103 1.90 1.05 -15.59
N GLU A 104 2.58 2.17 -15.37
CA GLU A 104 4.00 2.18 -15.07
C GLU A 104 4.18 2.08 -13.55
N LEU A 105 5.27 1.45 -13.10
CA LEU A 105 5.62 1.46 -11.69
C LEU A 105 6.28 2.80 -11.33
N GLN A 106 6.09 3.27 -10.10
CA GLN A 106 6.92 4.34 -9.55
C GLN A 106 8.31 3.78 -9.22
N TYR A 107 9.35 4.61 -9.23
CA TYR A 107 10.67 4.25 -8.70
C TYR A 107 11.25 2.92 -9.24
N TYR A 108 11.12 2.68 -10.55
CA TYR A 108 11.77 1.56 -11.23
C TYR A 108 13.03 2.02 -11.96
N GLY A 109 13.94 1.08 -12.23
CA GLY A 109 15.11 1.31 -13.08
C GLY A 109 16.34 1.90 -12.38
N ASP A 110 16.28 2.22 -11.10
CA ASP A 110 17.49 2.56 -10.32
C ASP A 110 18.37 1.29 -10.18
N PRO A 111 19.66 1.33 -10.58
CA PRO A 111 20.58 0.19 -10.46
C PRO A 111 20.79 -0.32 -9.03
N LYS A 112 20.50 0.51 -8.00
CA LYS A 112 20.56 0.11 -6.59
C LYS A 112 19.33 -0.68 -6.15
N CYS A 113 18.26 -0.66 -6.94
CA CYS A 113 17.04 -1.39 -6.65
C CYS A 113 17.09 -2.81 -7.22
N PRO A 114 16.41 -3.77 -6.56
CA PRO A 114 16.15 -5.06 -7.16
C PRO A 114 15.37 -4.91 -8.48
N PHE A 115 15.55 -5.86 -9.40
CA PHE A 115 14.77 -5.90 -10.63
C PHE A 115 13.25 -5.87 -10.33
N GLN A 116 12.55 -4.98 -11.01
CA GLN A 116 11.19 -4.53 -10.68
C GLN A 116 10.10 -5.57 -10.92
N PHE A 117 10.36 -6.61 -11.73
CA PHE A 117 9.38 -7.67 -11.99
C PHE A 117 9.91 -9.02 -11.52
N LYS A 118 9.25 -9.60 -10.52
CA LYS A 118 9.61 -10.91 -9.97
C LYS A 118 8.49 -11.91 -10.20
N ARG A 119 8.86 -13.16 -10.47
CA ARG A 119 7.95 -14.30 -10.45
C ARG A 119 8.23 -15.13 -9.20
N ALA A 120 7.20 -15.33 -8.39
CA ALA A 120 7.23 -16.17 -7.21
C ALA A 120 7.30 -17.64 -7.64
N ARG A 121 8.27 -18.36 -7.09
CA ARG A 121 8.46 -19.81 -7.26
C ARG A 121 7.76 -20.56 -6.14
N GLU A 122 7.46 -21.84 -6.36
CA GLU A 122 6.83 -22.71 -5.35
C GLU A 122 7.60 -22.71 -4.02
N SER A 123 6.90 -23.03 -2.93
CA SER A 123 7.32 -22.85 -1.54
C SER A 123 8.65 -23.51 -1.15
N SER A 124 9.11 -24.53 -1.88
CA SER A 124 10.44 -25.13 -1.73
C SER A 124 11.60 -24.18 -2.05
N THR A 125 11.33 -23.03 -2.68
CA THR A 125 12.36 -22.07 -3.11
C THR A 125 12.00 -20.65 -2.71
N LYS A 126 12.30 -20.30 -1.45
CA LYS A 126 12.19 -18.91 -0.96
C LYS A 126 13.14 -18.00 -1.74
N GLN A 127 12.58 -16.94 -2.32
CA GLN A 127 13.35 -15.94 -3.05
C GLN A 127 13.59 -14.71 -2.17
N GLN A 128 14.82 -14.24 -2.12
CA GLN A 128 15.21 -13.06 -1.34
C GLN A 128 14.90 -11.75 -2.10
N LEU A 129 14.45 -10.74 -1.37
CA LEU A 129 14.19 -9.39 -1.83
C LEU A 129 14.70 -8.39 -0.78
N ASN A 130 15.85 -7.80 -1.04
CA ASN A 130 16.54 -6.95 -0.08
C ASN A 130 16.67 -5.52 -0.60
N PHE A 131 16.32 -4.57 0.25
CA PHE A 131 16.43 -3.14 0.00
C PHE A 131 17.39 -2.49 0.99
N ASN A 132 18.16 -1.52 0.53
CA ASN A 132 19.22 -0.87 1.32
C ASN A 132 19.33 0.63 1.04
N GLY A 133 19.69 1.35 2.09
CA GLY A 133 20.09 2.75 2.08
C GLY A 133 18.99 3.70 1.64
N ASN A 134 19.40 4.94 1.35
CA ASN A 134 18.53 5.98 0.83
C ASN A 134 18.23 5.72 -0.66
N THR A 135 17.30 4.80 -0.88
CA THR A 135 16.80 4.42 -2.21
C THR A 135 15.27 4.38 -2.20
N LYS A 136 14.70 4.53 -3.39
CA LYS A 136 13.27 4.36 -3.63
C LYS A 136 13.13 3.27 -4.67
N CYS A 137 12.44 2.19 -4.31
CA CYS A 137 12.33 1.01 -5.17
C CYS A 137 10.89 0.53 -5.17
N THR A 138 10.37 0.16 -6.33
CA THR A 138 9.11 -0.58 -6.42
C THR A 138 9.33 -1.89 -7.17
N VAL A 139 8.82 -2.98 -6.60
CA VAL A 139 8.91 -4.32 -7.17
C VAL A 139 7.51 -4.94 -7.20
N GLU A 140 7.07 -5.37 -8.38
CA GLU A 140 5.88 -6.19 -8.55
C GLU A 140 6.28 -7.66 -8.53
N ILE A 141 5.58 -8.45 -7.70
CA ILE A 141 5.73 -9.89 -7.60
C ILE A 141 4.46 -10.54 -8.15
N THR A 142 4.63 -11.53 -9.02
CA THR A 142 3.54 -12.29 -9.63
C THR A 142 3.71 -13.78 -9.35
N ALA A 143 2.60 -14.47 -9.08
CA ALA A 143 2.51 -15.92 -8.99
C ALA A 143 1.61 -16.46 -10.12
N PRO A 144 1.63 -17.78 -10.38
CA PRO A 144 0.65 -18.41 -11.25
C PRO A 144 -0.79 -18.06 -10.86
N GLU A 145 -1.71 -18.10 -11.81
CA GLU A 145 -3.13 -17.85 -11.53
C GLU A 145 -3.68 -18.87 -10.52
N GLY A 146 -4.57 -18.41 -9.63
CA GLY A 146 -5.13 -19.21 -8.54
C GLY A 146 -4.20 -19.42 -7.32
N LYS A 147 -2.91 -19.05 -7.42
CA LYS A 147 -1.94 -19.12 -6.32
C LYS A 147 -1.90 -17.83 -5.51
N ARG A 148 -1.37 -17.93 -4.28
CA ARG A 148 -1.07 -16.77 -3.43
C ARG A 148 0.44 -16.63 -3.25
N ILE A 149 0.86 -15.43 -2.89
CA ILE A 149 2.25 -15.15 -2.54
C ILE A 149 2.32 -15.04 -1.02
N ARG A 150 3.19 -15.83 -0.42
CA ARG A 150 3.59 -15.64 0.96
C ARG A 150 4.77 -14.68 0.99
N ILE A 151 4.64 -13.61 1.78
CA ILE A 151 5.69 -12.61 1.99
C ILE A 151 6.11 -12.70 3.45
N HIS A 152 7.41 -12.89 3.66
CA HIS A 152 8.03 -12.98 4.96
C HIS A 152 9.03 -11.84 5.11
N VAL A 153 8.65 -10.83 5.90
CA VAL A 153 9.53 -9.72 6.29
C VAL A 153 10.45 -10.22 7.40
N GLU A 154 11.71 -10.42 7.03
CA GLU A 154 12.74 -10.95 7.93
C GLU A 154 13.16 -9.87 8.93
N THR A 155 13.50 -8.68 8.42
CA THR A 155 13.87 -7.52 9.24
C THR A 155 13.66 -6.21 8.49
N ILE A 156 13.33 -5.17 9.24
CA ILE A 156 13.26 -3.78 8.80
C ILE A 156 14.00 -2.93 9.83
N ASN A 157 14.79 -1.98 9.35
CA ASN A 157 15.33 -0.92 10.16
C ASN A 157 15.23 0.40 9.39
N CYS A 158 14.31 1.24 9.81
CA CYS A 158 14.05 2.56 9.25
C CYS A 158 13.66 3.52 10.37
N THR A 159 13.49 4.81 10.04
CA THR A 159 12.88 5.76 10.97
C THR A 159 11.51 5.26 11.44
N SER A 160 11.26 5.27 12.75
CA SER A 160 9.97 4.91 13.32
C SER A 160 9.03 6.11 13.32
N ASN A 161 7.84 5.93 12.77
CA ASN A 161 6.71 6.84 12.90
C ASN A 161 5.55 6.15 13.61
N ASN A 162 4.59 6.93 14.12
CA ASN A 162 3.36 6.41 14.70
C ASN A 162 2.19 7.32 14.32
N PRO A 163 1.33 6.90 13.38
CA PRO A 163 1.41 5.66 12.59
C PRO A 163 2.53 5.67 11.54
N CYS A 164 2.90 4.48 11.08
CA CYS A 164 3.60 4.27 9.81
C CYS A 164 2.62 4.49 8.67
N PHE A 165 2.99 5.33 7.70
CA PHE A 165 2.18 5.56 6.52
C PHE A 165 2.99 5.29 5.24
N GLU A 166 2.39 5.59 4.09
CA GLU A 166 3.08 5.58 2.81
C GLU A 166 4.38 6.38 2.91
N ASP A 167 5.43 5.94 2.20
CA ASP A 167 6.76 6.57 2.18
C ASP A 167 7.61 6.47 3.47
N ASP A 168 7.17 5.74 4.50
CA ASP A 168 7.90 5.67 5.77
C ASP A 168 8.92 4.55 5.93
N CYS A 169 8.90 3.52 5.08
CA CYS A 169 10.01 2.60 4.85
C CYS A 169 9.59 1.53 3.85
N LEU A 170 8.58 0.73 4.19
CA LEU A 170 8.14 -0.39 3.39
C LEU A 170 6.62 -0.44 3.31
N GLN A 171 6.09 -0.43 2.09
CA GLN A 171 4.68 -0.68 1.80
C GLN A 171 4.53 -2.01 1.06
N ILE A 172 3.60 -2.83 1.52
CA ILE A 172 3.22 -4.10 0.89
C ILE A 172 1.75 -4.04 0.53
N LYS A 173 1.46 -3.95 -0.76
CA LYS A 173 0.11 -4.11 -1.29
C LYS A 173 -0.09 -5.57 -1.65
N TYR A 174 -1.14 -6.15 -1.09
CA TYR A 174 -1.38 -7.59 -1.10
C TYR A 174 -2.78 -7.95 -1.61
N ARG A 175 -3.59 -6.95 -1.98
CA ARG A 175 -4.92 -7.12 -2.57
C ARG A 175 -4.89 -7.03 -4.10
N PRO A 176 -5.80 -7.72 -4.82
CA PRO A 176 -5.80 -7.73 -6.29
C PRO A 176 -5.85 -6.35 -6.98
N SER A 177 -6.59 -5.38 -6.42
CA SER A 177 -6.71 -4.04 -7.03
C SER A 177 -5.39 -3.26 -7.01
N MET A 178 -4.57 -3.47 -5.98
CA MET A 178 -3.38 -2.67 -5.64
C MET A 178 -3.68 -1.17 -5.39
N THR A 179 -4.94 -0.82 -5.12
CA THR A 179 -5.36 0.57 -4.88
C THR A 179 -5.24 0.96 -3.41
N ASN A 180 -5.62 0.08 -2.48
CA ASN A 180 -5.48 0.25 -1.03
C ASN A 180 -4.04 0.58 -0.61
N THR A 181 -3.88 1.35 0.47
CA THR A 181 -2.59 1.54 1.14
C THR A 181 -2.05 0.22 1.70
N ASP A 182 -2.94 -0.68 2.14
CA ASP A 182 -2.66 -2.02 2.66
C ASP A 182 -1.73 -2.00 3.90
N LEU A 183 -0.48 -2.48 3.80
CA LEU A 183 0.42 -2.62 4.94
C LEU A 183 1.64 -1.71 4.81
N CYS A 184 1.71 -0.68 5.66
CA CYS A 184 2.90 0.15 5.83
C CYS A 184 3.66 -0.24 7.10
N LEU A 185 4.96 -0.54 6.94
CA LEU A 185 5.87 -0.95 7.99
C LEU A 185 7.01 0.06 8.08
N CYS A 186 7.37 0.45 9.31
CA CYS A 186 8.46 1.40 9.60
C CYS A 186 9.06 1.13 10.99
N GLY A 187 10.13 1.83 11.35
CA GLY A 187 10.87 1.55 12.59
C GLY A 187 11.71 0.26 12.50
N THR A 188 11.83 -0.43 13.64
CA THR A 188 12.54 -1.71 13.74
C THR A 188 11.54 -2.85 13.93
N LEU A 189 11.46 -3.74 12.95
CA LEU A 189 10.52 -4.86 12.90
C LEU A 189 11.24 -6.12 12.43
N GLN A 190 10.83 -7.29 12.92
CA GLN A 190 11.43 -8.56 12.54
C GLN A 190 10.41 -9.68 12.54
N ASN A 191 10.56 -10.65 11.64
CA ASN A 191 9.77 -11.88 11.63
C ASN A 191 8.26 -11.64 11.53
N THR A 192 7.83 -10.89 10.52
CA THR A 192 6.40 -10.63 10.21
C THR A 192 6.06 -11.29 8.89
N SER A 193 4.90 -11.96 8.79
CA SER A 193 4.48 -12.63 7.55
C SER A 193 3.05 -12.32 7.18
N LEU A 194 2.75 -12.34 5.88
CA LEU A 194 1.39 -12.29 5.36
C LEU A 194 1.24 -13.12 4.08
N TRP A 195 0.00 -13.35 3.70
CA TRP A 195 -0.39 -13.89 2.41
C TRP A 195 -1.10 -12.82 1.60
N THR A 196 -0.84 -12.77 0.31
CA THR A 196 -1.66 -11.99 -0.62
C THR A 196 -3.05 -12.59 -0.77
N LEU A 197 -4.03 -11.76 -1.13
CA LEU A 197 -5.40 -12.21 -1.44
C LEU A 197 -5.57 -12.64 -2.91
N GLY A 198 -4.50 -12.60 -3.68
CA GLY A 198 -4.45 -13.06 -5.07
C GLY A 198 -3.03 -13.38 -5.50
N ASN A 199 -2.79 -13.47 -6.80
CA ASN A 199 -1.50 -13.89 -7.35
C ASN A 199 -0.51 -12.73 -7.60
N LYS A 200 -0.74 -11.55 -7.01
CA LYS A 200 0.13 -10.38 -7.16
C LYS A 200 0.42 -9.73 -5.81
N ALA A 201 1.58 -9.10 -5.72
CA ALA A 201 1.96 -8.16 -4.67
C ALA A 201 2.72 -6.98 -5.27
N LEU A 202 2.58 -5.81 -4.66
CA LEU A 202 3.45 -4.66 -4.94
C LEU A 202 4.20 -4.29 -3.67
N ILE A 203 5.53 -4.29 -3.78
CA ILE A 203 6.44 -3.94 -2.69
C ILE A 203 7.07 -2.59 -3.04
N GLN A 204 6.84 -1.58 -2.21
CA GLN A 204 7.51 -0.29 -2.35
C GLN A 204 8.38 -0.02 -1.13
N TYR A 205 9.66 0.23 -1.37
CA TYR A 205 10.64 0.63 -0.35
C TYR A 205 11.04 2.09 -0.54
N ARG A 206 11.13 2.83 0.56
CA ARG A 206 11.66 4.19 0.62
C ARG A 206 12.52 4.37 1.87
N GLY A 207 13.81 4.09 1.73
CA GLY A 207 14.80 4.45 2.73
C GLY A 207 15.10 5.95 2.70
N LYS A 208 15.32 6.55 3.88
CA LYS A 208 15.63 7.98 4.05
C LYS A 208 17.09 8.19 4.48
N ARG A 209 17.70 7.19 5.12
CA ARG A 209 19.08 7.21 5.64
C ARG A 209 19.94 6.14 4.99
N ARG A 210 21.26 6.27 5.13
CA ARG A 210 22.24 5.32 4.55
C ARG A 210 22.17 3.93 5.19
N ASP A 211 21.79 3.86 6.45
CA ASP A 211 21.67 2.63 7.26
C ASP A 211 20.25 2.04 7.27
N ASP A 212 19.31 2.65 6.54
CA ASP A 212 17.97 2.09 6.42
C ASP A 212 18.01 0.80 5.57
N TYR A 213 17.20 -0.20 5.92
CA TYR A 213 17.08 -1.43 5.15
C TYR A 213 15.75 -2.15 5.40
N ALA A 214 15.37 -2.99 4.44
CA ALA A 214 14.27 -3.93 4.58
C ALA A 214 14.62 -5.23 3.84
N TYR A 215 14.65 -6.34 4.56
CA TYR A 215 14.96 -7.66 4.02
C TYR A 215 13.73 -8.55 4.16
N MET A 216 13.40 -9.24 3.07
CA MET A 216 12.27 -10.14 3.04
C MET A 216 12.51 -11.29 2.07
N SER A 217 11.77 -12.36 2.29
CA SER A 217 11.65 -13.45 1.34
C SER A 217 10.21 -13.64 0.89
N PHE A 218 10.04 -14.18 -0.31
CA PHE A 218 8.73 -14.47 -0.88
C PHE A 218 8.74 -15.80 -1.65
N TRP A 219 7.56 -16.43 -1.71
CA TRP A 219 7.32 -17.65 -2.48
C TRP A 219 5.83 -17.79 -2.81
N SER A 220 5.54 -18.60 -3.82
CA SER A 220 4.20 -19.01 -4.22
C SER A 220 3.74 -20.15 -3.31
N ASP A 221 2.49 -20.06 -2.88
CA ASP A 221 1.75 -21.03 -2.06
C ASP A 221 0.54 -21.52 -2.87
#